data_AF-A0A3B1INX1-F1
#
_entry.id   AF-A0A3B1INX1-F1
#
_cell.length_a   1.000
_cell.length_b   1.000
_cell.length_c   1.000
_cell.angle_alpha   90.00
_cell.angle_beta   90.00
_cell.angle_gamma   90.00
#
_symmetry.space_group_name_H-M   'P 1'
#
loop_
_entity.id
_entity.type
_entity.pdbx_description
1 polymer ?
#
loop_
_entity_poly.entity_id
_entity_poly.type
_entity_poly.pdbx_seq_one_letter_code
_entity_poly.pdbx_strand_id
1 'polypeptide(L)'
;TLTLYSSSPTTETPKPELTSGLKDAALIENPVTLYCNLNQSAGWRFYWFKHTQTPESETTTDTHSSCTIRPVSVSDGGQYWCRAGRGDPVYYTHYSDALWVNVTGTSSPVTLIVSPSRSQHFTTGSLSLICEEQSNSTGWRVRRYSHSESKVSDCSSDWGSVTGSTCSISSLITTDTGVYWCESESGGSCNPVNITVHNGSVILVSPVHPVTEGDPLTLRCLLCNTKSSDLTADFYKDGLLLQNQTTGD
;
A
#
# COMPACT_ATOMS: atom_id res chain seq x y z
N THR A 1 44.62 51.66 -34.52
CA THR A 1 43.26 51.60 -33.94
C THR A 1 42.85 50.15 -33.87
N LEU A 2 42.93 49.53 -32.68
CA LEU A 2 42.48 48.16 -32.45
C LEU A 2 41.04 48.22 -31.96
N THR A 3 40.11 47.75 -32.79
CA THR A 3 38.69 47.63 -32.47
C THR A 3 38.48 46.35 -31.67
N LEU A 4 38.18 46.48 -30.38
CA LEU A 4 37.74 45.37 -29.53
C LEU A 4 36.27 45.08 -29.87
N TYR A 5 36.00 43.89 -30.43
CA TYR A 5 34.64 43.37 -30.51
C TYR A 5 34.24 42.87 -29.13
N SER A 6 33.28 43.55 -28.49
CA SER A 6 32.60 42.97 -27.33
C SER A 6 31.66 41.87 -27.83
N SER A 7 32.06 40.62 -27.67
CA SER A 7 31.12 39.50 -27.75
C SER A 7 30.09 39.69 -26.64
N SER A 8 28.84 39.96 -27.01
CA SER A 8 27.71 39.91 -26.08
C SER A 8 27.67 38.53 -25.42
N PRO A 9 27.65 38.43 -24.08
CA PRO A 9 27.52 37.13 -23.42
C PRO A 9 26.19 36.52 -23.84
N THR A 10 26.23 35.33 -24.44
CA THR A 10 25.04 34.50 -24.63
C THR A 10 24.51 34.17 -23.24
N THR A 11 23.45 34.85 -22.81
CA THR A 11 22.68 34.49 -21.61
C THR A 11 22.02 33.15 -21.86
N GLU A 12 22.73 32.08 -21.52
CA GLU A 12 22.17 30.73 -21.52
C GLU A 12 21.01 30.69 -20.52
N THR A 13 19.85 30.24 -20.99
CA THR A 13 18.65 30.11 -20.16
C THR A 13 18.93 29.09 -19.06
N PRO A 14 18.77 29.43 -17.77
CA PRO A 14 19.13 28.51 -16.70
C PRO A 14 18.17 27.32 -16.63
N LYS A 15 18.66 26.22 -16.06
CA LYS A 15 17.89 25.01 -15.79
C LYS A 15 17.80 24.77 -14.28
N PRO A 16 16.60 24.65 -13.69
CA PRO A 16 16.44 24.30 -12.28
C PRO A 16 16.72 22.82 -12.01
N GLU A 17 17.14 22.51 -10.79
CA GLU A 17 17.34 21.16 -10.28
C GLU A 17 16.18 20.77 -9.36
N LEU A 18 15.49 19.68 -9.69
CA LEU A 18 14.39 19.15 -8.88
C LEU A 18 14.90 18.05 -7.94
N THR A 19 14.66 18.22 -6.64
CA THR A 19 14.99 17.23 -5.61
C THR A 19 13.79 16.92 -4.72
N SER A 20 13.81 15.75 -4.07
CA SER A 20 12.83 15.38 -3.05
C SER A 20 13.47 15.42 -1.65
N GLY A 21 12.67 15.73 -0.63
CA GLY A 21 13.07 15.53 0.76
C GLY A 21 13.11 14.05 1.19
N LEU A 22 12.73 13.13 0.31
CA LEU A 22 12.70 11.69 0.57
C LEU A 22 13.99 11.03 0.11
N LYS A 23 14.48 10.07 0.88
CA LYS A 23 15.57 9.18 0.47
C LYS A 23 15.07 7.89 -0.19
N ASP A 24 13.83 7.50 0.10
CA ASP A 24 13.15 6.26 -0.34
C ASP A 24 11.68 6.54 -0.75
N ALA A 25 10.88 5.49 -0.99
CA ALA A 25 9.46 5.63 -1.36
C ALA A 25 8.64 6.41 -0.30
N ALA A 26 7.72 7.24 -0.78
CA ALA A 26 6.77 7.97 0.06
C ALA A 26 5.71 7.01 0.62
N LEU A 27 5.34 7.22 1.88
CA LEU A 27 4.25 6.52 2.54
C LEU A 27 2.98 7.39 2.50
N ILE A 28 1.81 6.75 2.40
CA ILE A 28 0.51 7.43 2.51
C ILE A 28 0.44 8.24 3.83
N GLU A 29 -0.24 9.38 3.82
CA GLU A 29 -0.37 10.36 4.93
C GLU A 29 0.91 11.09 5.36
N ASN A 30 2.10 10.63 4.96
CA ASN A 30 3.34 11.36 5.24
C ASN A 30 3.56 12.49 4.22
N PRO A 31 3.75 13.75 4.67
CA PRO A 31 3.94 14.87 3.78
C PRO A 31 5.21 14.68 2.94
N VAL A 32 5.09 14.84 1.63
CA VAL A 32 6.23 14.86 0.71
C VAL A 32 6.50 16.27 0.27
N THR A 33 7.72 16.75 0.48
CA THR A 33 8.18 18.04 -0.02
C THR A 33 9.18 17.83 -1.16
N LEU A 34 8.89 18.45 -2.30
CA LEU A 34 9.79 18.58 -3.43
C LEU A 34 10.40 19.98 -3.43
N TYR A 35 11.65 20.10 -3.89
CA TYR A 35 12.39 21.35 -3.93
C TYR A 35 12.88 21.60 -5.36
N CYS A 36 12.62 22.81 -5.87
CA CYS A 36 13.09 23.28 -7.16
C CYS A 36 14.21 24.30 -6.90
N ASN A 37 15.46 23.87 -7.10
CA ASN A 37 16.64 24.65 -6.76
C ASN A 37 17.18 25.37 -8.00
N LEU A 38 17.55 26.65 -7.84
CA LEU A 38 18.14 27.46 -8.90
C LEU A 38 19.33 28.24 -8.33
N ASN A 39 20.51 28.04 -8.90
CA ASN A 39 21.74 28.73 -8.48
C ASN A 39 21.80 30.18 -9.00
N GLN A 40 20.78 31.01 -8.72
CA GLN A 40 20.71 32.41 -9.14
C GLN A 40 20.03 33.33 -8.10
N SER A 41 20.11 34.64 -8.33
CA SER A 41 19.58 35.70 -7.44
C SER A 41 18.06 35.61 -7.20
N ALA A 42 17.59 36.16 -6.08
CA ALA A 42 16.19 36.18 -5.64
C ALA A 42 15.23 36.87 -6.64
N GLY A 43 13.93 36.53 -6.57
CA GLY A 43 12.87 37.13 -7.38
C GLY A 43 12.26 36.22 -8.45
N TRP A 44 12.47 34.90 -8.34
CA TRP A 44 11.86 33.90 -9.21
C TRP A 44 10.49 33.45 -8.67
N ARG A 45 9.55 33.21 -9.58
CA ARG A 45 8.32 32.46 -9.30
C ARG A 45 8.49 31.05 -9.84
N PHE A 46 8.17 30.04 -9.03
CA PHE A 46 8.28 28.64 -9.40
C PHE A 46 6.94 28.09 -9.88
N TYR A 47 7.00 27.19 -10.85
CA TYR A 47 5.87 26.53 -11.49
C TYR A 47 6.11 25.03 -11.42
N TRP A 48 5.09 24.30 -10.96
CA TRP A 48 5.15 22.86 -10.69
C TRP A 48 4.21 22.09 -11.61
N PHE A 49 4.67 20.95 -12.07
CA PHE A 49 3.94 20.11 -13.01
C PHE A 49 4.03 18.65 -12.59
N LYS A 50 2.94 17.92 -12.82
CA LYS A 50 2.84 16.48 -12.63
C LYS A 50 2.27 15.86 -13.90
N HIS A 51 2.81 14.72 -14.33
CA HIS A 51 2.24 14.00 -15.46
C HIS A 51 0.86 13.43 -15.08
N THR A 52 -0.20 14.00 -15.65
CA THR A 52 -1.54 13.43 -15.65
C THR A 52 -1.90 12.96 -17.06
N GLN A 53 -2.77 11.94 -17.18
CA GLN A 53 -3.33 11.53 -18.48
C GLN A 53 -4.14 12.65 -19.18
N THR A 54 -4.33 13.80 -18.51
CA THR A 54 -4.90 15.03 -19.05
C THR A 54 -3.83 16.13 -19.17
N PRO A 55 -3.79 16.92 -20.27
CA PRO A 55 -2.69 17.86 -20.54
C PRO A 55 -2.67 19.17 -19.71
N GLU A 56 -3.57 19.36 -18.74
CA GLU A 56 -3.76 20.67 -18.08
C GLU A 56 -4.09 20.54 -16.58
N SER A 57 -3.24 19.85 -15.81
CA SER A 57 -3.28 19.99 -14.34
C SER A 57 -2.10 20.84 -13.86
N GLU A 58 -2.27 22.16 -13.95
CA GLU A 58 -1.41 23.12 -13.23
C GLU A 58 -1.75 23.04 -11.75
N THR A 59 -1.10 22.13 -11.02
CA THR A 59 -1.17 22.14 -9.55
C THR A 59 -0.14 23.11 -9.00
N THR A 60 -0.62 24.34 -8.77
CA THR A 60 -0.13 25.31 -7.77
C THR A 60 0.96 26.29 -8.22
N THR A 61 0.59 27.56 -8.33
CA THR A 61 1.50 28.71 -8.38
C THR A 61 1.85 29.16 -6.96
N ASP A 62 2.88 28.56 -6.35
CA ASP A 62 3.45 29.09 -5.12
C ASP A 62 4.72 29.87 -5.41
N THR A 63 4.87 31.03 -4.76
CA THR A 63 6.09 31.85 -4.78
C THR A 63 7.29 31.16 -4.11
N HIS A 64 7.13 29.93 -3.64
CA HIS A 64 8.12 29.18 -2.90
C HIS A 64 8.78 28.10 -3.75
N SER A 65 10.08 27.93 -3.57
CA SER A 65 10.90 26.90 -4.22
C SER A 65 10.59 25.48 -3.74
N SER A 66 9.59 25.30 -2.89
CA SER A 66 9.19 24.01 -2.32
C SER A 66 7.69 23.75 -2.56
N CYS A 67 7.34 22.57 -3.07
CA CYS A 67 5.98 22.08 -3.18
C CYS A 67 5.74 20.97 -2.16
N THR A 68 4.68 21.07 -1.35
CA THR A 68 4.35 20.05 -0.35
C THR A 68 3.01 19.41 -0.67
N ILE A 69 3.01 18.08 -0.83
CA ILE A 69 1.82 17.27 -1.10
C ILE A 69 1.24 16.80 0.24
N ARG A 70 0.01 17.23 0.58
CA ARG A 70 -0.70 16.85 1.83
C ARG A 70 -2.22 16.90 1.64
N PRO A 71 -2.97 15.85 2.04
CA PRO A 71 -2.51 14.51 2.41
C PRO A 71 -1.98 13.74 1.19
N VAL A 72 -1.09 12.75 1.40
CA VAL A 72 -0.48 11.97 0.31
C VAL A 72 -1.28 10.68 0.07
N SER A 73 -1.64 10.44 -1.18
CA SER A 73 -2.39 9.29 -1.69
C SER A 73 -1.60 8.50 -2.72
N VAL A 74 -2.00 7.26 -3.03
CA VAL A 74 -1.36 6.46 -4.12
C VAL A 74 -1.42 7.18 -5.47
N SER A 75 -2.50 7.93 -5.72
CA SER A 75 -2.63 8.74 -6.93
C SER A 75 -1.64 9.91 -6.99
N ASP A 76 -0.94 10.24 -5.89
CA ASP A 76 0.14 11.21 -5.88
C ASP A 76 1.46 10.65 -6.42
N GLY A 77 1.55 9.33 -6.62
CA GLY A 77 2.66 8.73 -7.36
C GLY A 77 2.69 9.22 -8.81
N GLY A 78 3.90 9.48 -9.32
CA GLY A 78 4.08 9.89 -10.71
C GLY A 78 5.32 10.73 -10.96
N GLN A 79 5.41 11.25 -12.18
CA GLN A 79 6.53 12.06 -12.64
C GLN A 79 6.26 13.55 -12.42
N TYR A 80 7.21 14.23 -11.78
CA TYR A 80 7.15 15.65 -11.45
C TYR A 80 8.27 16.42 -12.13
N TRP A 81 8.02 17.68 -12.52
CA TRP A 81 9.03 18.62 -12.99
C TRP A 81 8.67 20.05 -12.62
N CYS A 82 9.64 20.95 -12.64
CA CYS A 82 9.44 22.36 -12.30
C CYS A 82 10.10 23.30 -13.32
N ARG A 83 9.67 24.57 -13.33
CA ARG A 83 10.38 25.68 -13.98
C ARG A 83 10.23 26.96 -13.17
N ALA A 84 11.01 27.99 -13.50
CA ALA A 84 10.89 29.31 -12.89
C ALA A 84 10.65 30.43 -13.93
N GLY A 85 10.07 31.54 -13.50
CA GLY A 85 9.84 32.72 -14.33
C GLY A 85 10.03 34.04 -13.57
N ARG A 86 10.47 35.08 -14.27
CA ARG A 86 10.74 36.42 -13.72
C ARG A 86 10.51 37.51 -14.77
N GLY A 87 10.26 38.74 -14.34
CA GLY A 87 10.14 39.92 -15.21
C GLY A 87 8.71 40.22 -15.68
N ASP A 88 8.56 41.33 -16.39
CA ASP A 88 7.31 41.76 -17.07
C ASP A 88 7.68 42.35 -18.45
N PRO A 89 7.53 41.62 -19.57
CA PRO A 89 6.91 40.29 -19.69
C PRO A 89 7.75 39.18 -19.05
N VAL A 90 7.08 38.11 -18.61
CA VAL A 90 7.73 36.99 -17.91
C VAL A 90 8.62 36.22 -18.87
N TYR A 91 9.91 36.11 -18.55
CA TYR A 91 10.83 35.17 -19.19
C TYR A 91 11.02 33.94 -18.30
N TYR A 92 11.04 32.77 -18.92
CA TYR A 92 11.05 31.47 -18.24
C TYR A 92 12.42 30.78 -18.35
N THR A 93 12.72 29.97 -17.34
CA THR A 93 13.83 29.01 -17.37
C THR A 93 13.48 27.80 -18.23
N HIS A 94 14.47 26.94 -18.49
CA HIS A 94 14.17 25.57 -18.93
C HIS A 94 13.38 24.81 -17.86
N TYR A 95 12.75 23.72 -18.27
CA TYR A 95 12.21 22.72 -17.35
C TYR A 95 13.34 21.94 -16.67
N SER A 96 13.12 21.56 -15.42
CA SER A 96 14.00 20.63 -14.71
C SER A 96 14.01 19.26 -15.38
N ASP A 97 14.98 18.43 -15.01
CA ASP A 97 14.81 16.99 -15.20
C ASP A 97 13.63 16.49 -14.38
N ALA A 98 13.00 15.43 -14.87
CA ALA A 98 11.82 14.88 -14.27
C ALA A 98 12.18 13.92 -13.13
N LEU A 99 11.50 14.04 -11.99
CA LEU A 99 11.71 13.20 -10.81
C LEU A 99 10.49 12.29 -10.61
N TRP A 100 10.74 10.99 -10.43
CA TRP A 100 9.67 10.04 -10.12
C TRP A 100 9.44 9.97 -8.61
N VAL A 101 8.21 10.24 -8.18
CA VAL A 101 7.78 10.05 -6.79
C VAL A 101 7.01 8.73 -6.71
N ASN A 102 7.57 7.77 -6.00
CA ASN A 102 6.90 6.50 -5.73
C ASN A 102 6.11 6.62 -4.41
N VAL A 103 4.79 6.45 -4.47
CA VAL A 103 3.95 6.39 -3.26
C VAL A 103 3.51 4.95 -3.08
N THR A 104 3.97 4.33 -1.99
CA THR A 104 3.56 2.99 -1.60
C THR A 104 2.49 3.08 -0.52
N GLY A 105 1.47 2.22 -0.61
CA GLY A 105 0.57 1.96 0.52
C GLY A 105 1.37 1.51 1.72
N THR A 106 1.17 2.13 2.88
CA THR A 106 1.83 1.72 4.11
C THR A 106 1.61 0.23 4.36
N SER A 107 2.68 -0.48 4.73
CA SER A 107 2.54 -1.57 5.69
C SER A 107 1.97 -0.93 6.95
N SER A 108 0.71 -1.23 7.28
CA SER A 108 0.12 -0.75 8.52
C SER A 108 1.07 -1.02 9.70
N PRO A 109 1.17 -0.12 10.70
CA PRO A 109 2.05 -0.31 11.88
C PRO A 109 1.64 -1.51 12.74
N VAL A 110 0.53 -2.15 12.39
CA VAL A 110 -0.03 -3.33 13.01
C VAL A 110 -0.30 -4.35 11.94
N THR A 111 0.07 -5.59 12.23
CA THR A 111 -0.22 -6.73 11.38
C THR A 111 -1.27 -7.59 12.07
N LEU A 112 -2.27 -8.02 11.30
CA LEU A 112 -3.23 -9.01 11.77
C LEU A 112 -2.62 -10.41 11.56
N ILE A 113 -2.21 -11.05 12.63
CA ILE A 113 -1.75 -12.43 12.59
C ILE A 113 -2.95 -13.36 12.70
N VAL A 114 -3.01 -14.31 11.78
CA VAL A 114 -4.04 -15.37 11.76
C VAL A 114 -3.39 -16.69 12.14
N SER A 115 -3.93 -17.35 13.15
CA SER A 115 -3.48 -18.66 13.61
C SER A 115 -4.64 -19.65 13.63
N PRO A 116 -4.56 -20.76 12.88
CA PRO A 116 -3.46 -21.16 11.99
C PRO A 116 -3.34 -20.26 10.74
N SER A 117 -2.12 -20.09 10.22
CA SER A 117 -1.74 -19.14 9.16
C SER A 117 -2.21 -19.51 7.76
N ARG A 118 -3.53 -19.61 7.59
CA ARG A 118 -4.22 -19.95 6.33
C ARG A 118 -5.49 -19.12 6.16
N SER A 119 -5.93 -18.93 4.92
CA SER A 119 -7.16 -18.18 4.62
C SER A 119 -8.44 -19.02 4.63
N GLN A 120 -8.33 -20.34 4.51
CA GLN A 120 -9.46 -21.26 4.51
C GLN A 120 -9.45 -22.15 5.75
N HIS A 121 -10.63 -22.37 6.32
CA HIS A 121 -10.82 -23.18 7.53
C HIS A 121 -12.04 -24.08 7.40
N PHE A 122 -12.04 -25.18 8.16
CA PHE A 122 -13.20 -26.03 8.31
C PHE A 122 -14.15 -25.46 9.38
N THR A 123 -15.43 -25.73 9.23
CA THR A 123 -16.40 -25.62 10.33
C THR A 123 -15.93 -26.44 11.53
N THR A 124 -16.31 -26.04 12.74
CA THR A 124 -15.89 -26.61 14.04
C THR A 124 -14.41 -26.47 14.39
N GLY A 125 -13.57 -25.99 13.47
CA GLY A 125 -12.20 -25.60 13.77
C GLY A 125 -12.14 -24.33 14.63
N SER A 126 -10.98 -24.08 15.24
CA SER A 126 -10.70 -22.83 15.95
C SER A 126 -9.85 -21.87 15.13
N LEU A 127 -9.94 -20.59 15.48
CA LEU A 127 -9.20 -19.50 14.85
C LEU A 127 -8.80 -18.46 15.90
N SER A 128 -7.55 -18.04 15.89
CA SER A 128 -7.05 -16.92 16.69
C SER A 128 -6.56 -15.81 15.77
N LEU A 129 -7.03 -14.60 16.04
CA LEU A 129 -6.75 -13.37 15.33
C LEU A 129 -6.04 -12.42 16.29
N ILE A 130 -4.81 -12.03 15.98
CA ILE A 130 -3.97 -11.25 16.89
C ILE A 130 -3.56 -9.96 16.21
N CYS A 131 -3.84 -8.84 16.85
CA CYS A 131 -3.26 -7.57 16.45
C CYS A 131 -1.85 -7.49 17.05
N GLU A 132 -0.84 -7.75 16.23
CA GLU A 132 0.56 -7.59 16.62
C GLU A 132 1.03 -6.19 16.26
N GLU A 133 1.52 -5.50 17.28
CA GLU A 133 1.92 -4.12 17.19
C GLU A 133 3.42 -3.98 16.89
N GLN A 134 3.79 -3.12 15.94
CA GLN A 134 5.18 -2.72 15.74
C GLN A 134 5.56 -1.49 16.60
N SER A 135 4.57 -0.81 17.22
CA SER A 135 4.72 0.37 18.09
C SER A 135 4.22 0.13 19.53
N ASN A 136 4.12 1.16 20.39
CA ASN A 136 3.68 1.09 21.80
C ASN A 136 2.28 1.70 22.05
N SER A 137 1.42 1.74 21.04
CA SER A 137 0.04 2.24 21.06
C SER A 137 -0.93 1.16 21.55
N THR A 138 -1.34 1.30 22.80
CA THR A 138 -2.39 0.48 23.42
C THR A 138 -3.76 0.71 22.76
N GLY A 139 -4.55 -0.35 22.56
CA GLY A 139 -5.99 -0.22 22.22
C GLY A 139 -6.45 -0.81 20.87
N TRP A 140 -5.64 -1.63 20.20
CA TRP A 140 -6.05 -2.29 18.95
C TRP A 140 -7.09 -3.38 19.20
N ARG A 141 -8.15 -3.38 18.39
CA ARG A 141 -9.24 -4.36 18.45
C ARG A 141 -9.45 -5.03 17.09
N VAL A 142 -9.81 -6.31 17.11
CA VAL A 142 -10.18 -7.05 15.90
C VAL A 142 -11.62 -6.72 15.52
N ARG A 143 -11.83 -6.38 14.25
CA ARG A 143 -13.14 -6.20 13.63
C ARG A 143 -13.35 -7.18 12.50
N ARG A 144 -14.62 -7.44 12.21
CA ARG A 144 -15.04 -8.34 11.14
C ARG A 144 -16.16 -7.72 10.34
N TYR A 145 -16.09 -7.88 9.02
CA TYR A 145 -17.25 -7.81 8.14
C TYR A 145 -17.69 -9.24 7.78
N SER A 146 -18.89 -9.64 8.22
CA SER A 146 -19.48 -10.93 7.84
C SER A 146 -20.22 -10.79 6.51
N HIS A 147 -19.91 -11.66 5.54
CA HIS A 147 -20.58 -11.65 4.24
C HIS A 147 -22.04 -12.10 4.36
N SER A 148 -22.33 -13.11 5.20
CA SER A 148 -23.69 -13.63 5.37
C SER A 148 -24.62 -12.64 6.06
N GLU A 149 -24.09 -11.88 7.02
CA GLU A 149 -24.88 -10.90 7.79
C GLU A 149 -24.82 -9.50 7.18
N SER A 150 -23.91 -9.27 6.22
CA SER A 150 -23.64 -7.95 5.64
C SER A 150 -23.41 -6.87 6.69
N LYS A 151 -22.69 -7.23 7.76
CA LYS A 151 -22.54 -6.41 8.97
C LYS A 151 -21.09 -6.35 9.42
N VAL A 152 -20.69 -5.17 9.89
CA VAL A 152 -19.44 -4.96 10.64
C VAL A 152 -19.70 -5.12 12.13
N SER A 153 -18.86 -5.90 12.81
CA SER A 153 -18.92 -6.10 14.26
C SER A 153 -17.53 -6.16 14.88
N ASP A 154 -17.46 -5.70 16.13
CA ASP A 154 -16.28 -5.87 16.98
C ASP A 154 -16.21 -7.33 17.47
N CYS A 155 -15.01 -7.84 17.77
CA CYS A 155 -14.88 -9.13 18.44
C CYS A 155 -15.50 -9.08 19.84
N SER A 156 -16.60 -9.80 20.01
CA SER A 156 -17.40 -9.87 21.23
C SER A 156 -17.93 -11.29 21.38
N SER A 157 -18.62 -11.57 22.50
CA SER A 157 -19.28 -12.85 22.76
C SER A 157 -20.27 -13.29 21.68
N ASP A 158 -20.66 -12.40 20.76
CA ASP A 158 -21.55 -12.73 19.63
C ASP A 158 -20.90 -13.73 18.67
N TRP A 159 -19.58 -13.68 18.50
CA TRP A 159 -18.87 -14.54 17.54
C TRP A 159 -17.44 -14.91 17.94
N GLY A 160 -16.91 -14.38 19.05
CA GLY A 160 -15.56 -14.66 19.51
C GLY A 160 -15.34 -14.34 20.99
N SER A 161 -14.09 -14.40 21.42
CA SER A 161 -13.67 -14.07 22.78
C SER A 161 -12.38 -13.27 22.74
N VAL A 162 -12.33 -12.17 23.48
CA VAL A 162 -11.19 -11.26 23.51
C VAL A 162 -10.30 -11.57 24.72
N THR A 163 -9.00 -11.69 24.51
CA THR A 163 -7.98 -11.81 25.55
C THR A 163 -6.76 -10.99 25.14
N GLY A 164 -6.57 -9.83 25.76
CA GLY A 164 -5.57 -8.86 25.31
C GLY A 164 -5.87 -8.36 23.88
N SER A 165 -4.88 -8.40 23.00
CA SER A 165 -5.02 -8.07 21.57
C SER A 165 -5.49 -9.25 20.71
N THR A 166 -5.82 -10.39 21.33
CA THR A 166 -6.23 -11.61 20.63
C THR A 166 -7.74 -11.77 20.66
N CYS A 167 -8.34 -12.02 19.50
CA CYS A 167 -9.70 -12.49 19.32
C CYS A 167 -9.69 -13.97 18.95
N SER A 168 -10.34 -14.81 19.75
CA SER A 168 -10.40 -16.26 19.55
C SER A 168 -11.82 -16.71 19.22
N ILE A 169 -11.96 -17.50 18.16
CA ILE A 169 -13.18 -18.20 17.77
C ILE A 169 -12.97 -19.67 18.08
N SER A 170 -13.77 -20.22 18.99
CA SER A 170 -13.61 -21.61 19.46
C SER A 170 -14.15 -22.64 18.49
N SER A 171 -15.23 -22.30 17.76
CA SER A 171 -15.89 -23.19 16.80
C SER A 171 -16.42 -22.38 15.63
N LEU A 172 -15.70 -22.44 14.51
CA LEU A 172 -16.06 -21.76 13.27
C LEU A 172 -17.36 -22.31 12.66
N ILE A 173 -18.16 -21.40 12.12
CA ILE A 173 -19.35 -21.67 11.30
C ILE A 173 -19.28 -20.88 9.99
N THR A 174 -20.08 -21.24 9.01
CA THR A 174 -20.01 -20.63 7.67
C THR A 174 -20.28 -19.11 7.68
N THR A 175 -21.02 -18.60 8.66
CA THR A 175 -21.29 -17.16 8.86
C THR A 175 -20.06 -16.36 9.30
N ASP A 176 -19.01 -17.04 9.78
CA ASP A 176 -17.72 -16.43 10.06
C ASP A 176 -16.93 -16.13 8.77
N THR A 177 -17.41 -16.54 7.60
CA THR A 177 -16.80 -16.13 6.32
C THR A 177 -16.90 -14.61 6.15
N GLY A 178 -15.75 -13.96 5.98
CA GLY A 178 -15.66 -12.54 6.22
C GLY A 178 -14.31 -11.91 5.90
N VAL A 179 -14.30 -10.59 6.03
CA VAL A 179 -13.09 -9.77 6.00
C VAL A 179 -12.75 -9.37 7.44
N TYR A 180 -11.49 -9.49 7.81
CA TYR A 180 -11.01 -9.27 9.17
C TYR A 180 -9.85 -8.27 9.19
N TRP A 181 -9.83 -7.36 10.16
CA TRP A 181 -8.77 -6.37 10.33
C TRP A 181 -8.65 -5.92 11.79
N CYS A 182 -7.52 -5.30 12.12
CA CYS A 182 -7.29 -4.58 13.35
C CYS A 182 -7.64 -3.10 13.17
N GLU A 183 -8.28 -2.50 14.16
CA GLU A 183 -8.62 -1.08 14.20
C GLU A 183 -8.16 -0.48 15.53
N SER A 184 -7.59 0.74 15.50
CA SER A 184 -7.24 1.51 16.69
C SER A 184 -8.37 2.45 17.11
N GLU A 185 -8.33 2.91 18.37
CA GLU A 185 -9.26 3.94 18.86
C GLU A 185 -9.18 5.26 18.07
N SER A 186 -8.01 5.56 17.49
CA SER A 186 -7.78 6.73 16.65
C SER A 186 -8.29 6.56 15.20
N GLY A 187 -8.87 5.41 14.85
CA GLY A 187 -9.39 5.13 13.51
C GLY A 187 -8.36 4.58 12.51
N GLY A 188 -7.14 4.27 12.97
CA GLY A 188 -6.15 3.56 12.14
C GLY A 188 -6.56 2.11 11.92
N SER A 189 -6.20 1.52 10.78
CA SER A 189 -6.51 0.13 10.45
C SER A 189 -5.34 -0.61 9.83
N CYS A 190 -5.30 -1.94 10.04
CA CYS A 190 -4.36 -2.82 9.36
C CYS A 190 -4.86 -3.23 7.97
N ASN A 191 -3.96 -3.79 7.15
CA ASN A 191 -4.36 -4.50 5.94
C ASN A 191 -5.36 -5.60 6.29
N PRO A 192 -6.54 -5.63 5.64
CA PRO A 192 -7.53 -6.65 5.92
C PRO A 192 -7.13 -8.00 5.32
N VAL A 193 -7.60 -9.08 5.94
CA VAL A 193 -7.45 -10.46 5.44
C VAL A 193 -8.81 -11.08 5.17
N ASN A 194 -8.88 -11.95 4.16
CA ASN A 194 -10.08 -12.67 3.81
C ASN A 194 -10.04 -14.08 4.41
N ILE A 195 -11.09 -14.44 5.15
CA ILE A 195 -11.22 -15.77 5.76
C ILE A 195 -12.48 -16.43 5.22
N THR A 196 -12.32 -17.67 4.75
CA THR A 196 -13.42 -18.49 4.24
C THR A 196 -13.59 -19.74 5.08
N VAL A 197 -14.81 -20.00 5.54
CA VAL A 197 -15.14 -21.18 6.34
C VAL A 197 -15.97 -22.15 5.50
N HIS A 198 -15.44 -23.35 5.31
CA HIS A 198 -16.07 -24.41 4.53
C HIS A 198 -16.66 -25.49 5.42
N ASN A 199 -17.87 -25.95 5.09
CA ASN A 199 -18.47 -27.18 5.62
C ASN A 199 -18.14 -28.40 4.74
N GLY A 200 -17.16 -28.26 3.83
CA GLY A 200 -16.74 -29.32 2.93
C GLY A 200 -15.71 -30.26 3.56
N SER A 201 -15.37 -31.32 2.84
CA SER A 201 -14.36 -32.29 3.27
C SER A 201 -12.93 -31.87 2.91
N VAL A 202 -12.74 -30.83 2.09
CA VAL A 202 -11.41 -30.39 1.63
C VAL A 202 -11.32 -28.87 1.73
N ILE A 203 -10.16 -28.36 2.17
CA ILE A 203 -9.78 -26.94 2.05
C ILE A 203 -8.41 -26.81 1.39
N LEU A 204 -8.19 -25.68 0.73
CA LEU A 204 -6.90 -25.27 0.23
C LEU A 204 -6.17 -24.44 1.31
N VAL A 205 -4.99 -24.89 1.70
CA VAL A 205 -4.05 -24.13 2.51
C VAL A 205 -3.31 -23.18 1.59
N SER A 206 -3.83 -21.97 1.50
CA SER A 206 -3.14 -20.82 0.92
C SER A 206 -2.74 -19.83 2.02
N PRO A 207 -1.62 -19.09 1.84
CA PRO A 207 -1.23 -18.01 2.73
C PRO A 207 -2.37 -17.01 2.95
N VAL A 208 -2.48 -16.51 4.17
CA VAL A 208 -3.50 -15.51 4.54
C VAL A 208 -3.14 -14.09 4.09
N HIS A 209 -1.84 -13.82 3.89
CA HIS A 209 -1.32 -12.57 3.39
C HIS A 209 -0.90 -12.69 1.91
N PRO A 210 -0.91 -11.59 1.13
CA PRO A 210 -0.38 -11.57 -0.22
C PRO A 210 1.08 -12.05 -0.26
N VAL A 211 1.45 -12.75 -1.34
CA VAL A 211 2.83 -13.19 -1.60
C VAL A 211 3.53 -12.22 -2.56
N THR A 212 4.84 -12.06 -2.40
CA THR A 212 5.66 -11.22 -3.29
C THR A 212 5.89 -11.92 -4.63
N GLU A 213 5.93 -11.15 -5.72
CA GLU A 213 6.36 -11.68 -7.01
C GLU A 213 7.80 -12.18 -6.93
N GLY A 214 8.04 -13.39 -7.42
CA GLY A 214 9.35 -14.06 -7.37
C GLY A 214 9.54 -14.99 -6.17
N ASP A 215 8.70 -14.89 -5.13
CA ASP A 215 8.74 -15.80 -3.98
C ASP A 215 8.02 -17.13 -4.28
N PRO A 216 8.51 -18.27 -3.76
CA PRO A 216 7.86 -19.55 -3.95
C PRO A 216 6.52 -19.61 -3.19
N LEU A 217 5.45 -20.01 -3.89
CA LEU A 217 4.14 -20.26 -3.31
C LEU A 217 3.92 -21.77 -3.10
N THR A 218 3.75 -22.18 -1.84
CA THR A 218 3.38 -23.55 -1.51
C THR A 218 1.87 -23.63 -1.25
N LEU A 219 1.18 -24.48 -2.01
CA LEU A 219 -0.23 -24.81 -1.83
C LEU A 219 -0.35 -26.22 -1.28
N ARG A 220 -1.23 -26.44 -0.31
CA ARG A 220 -1.49 -27.77 0.26
C ARG A 220 -2.98 -28.00 0.41
N CYS A 221 -3.46 -29.20 0.15
CA CYS A 221 -4.84 -29.57 0.45
C CYS A 221 -4.91 -30.24 1.82
N LEU A 222 -5.90 -29.86 2.62
CA LEU A 222 -6.23 -30.58 3.86
C LEU A 222 -7.58 -31.26 3.68
N LEU A 223 -7.67 -32.50 4.13
CA LEU A 223 -8.93 -33.21 4.27
C LEU A 223 -9.45 -33.12 5.69
N CYS A 224 -10.76 -32.94 5.81
CA CYS A 224 -11.48 -33.03 7.07
C CYS A 224 -11.52 -34.50 7.52
N ASN A 225 -11.15 -34.76 8.78
CA ASN A 225 -11.35 -36.04 9.46
C ASN A 225 -10.68 -37.29 8.85
N THR A 226 -9.59 -37.15 8.08
CA THR A 226 -8.85 -38.32 7.55
C THR A 226 -7.35 -38.21 7.76
N LYS A 227 -6.76 -39.23 8.41
CA LYS A 227 -5.29 -39.44 8.54
C LYS A 227 -4.76 -40.29 7.38
N SER A 228 -5.29 -40.13 6.16
CA SER A 228 -4.83 -40.91 5.02
C SER A 228 -3.64 -40.20 4.37
N SER A 229 -2.51 -40.89 4.26
CA SER A 229 -1.27 -40.40 3.64
C SER A 229 -1.27 -40.50 2.11
N ASP A 230 -2.24 -41.20 1.51
CA ASP A 230 -2.22 -41.59 0.10
C ASP A 230 -3.23 -40.78 -0.74
N LEU A 231 -3.33 -39.49 -0.45
CA LEU A 231 -4.28 -38.60 -1.12
C LEU A 231 -3.58 -37.87 -2.27
N THR A 232 -4.06 -38.10 -3.48
CA THR A 232 -3.72 -37.31 -4.66
C THR A 232 -4.55 -36.03 -4.68
N ALA A 233 -3.90 -34.90 -4.93
CA ALA A 233 -4.57 -33.61 -5.07
C ALA A 233 -4.28 -33.04 -6.46
N ASP A 234 -5.35 -32.58 -7.10
CA ASP A 234 -5.27 -31.79 -8.32
C ASP A 234 -5.52 -30.32 -7.96
N PHE A 235 -4.62 -29.44 -8.40
CA PHE A 235 -4.76 -28.01 -8.16
C PHE A 235 -5.29 -27.32 -9.41
N TYR A 236 -6.34 -26.53 -9.25
CA TYR A 236 -6.96 -25.78 -10.34
C TYR A 236 -6.94 -24.28 -10.03
N LYS A 237 -6.75 -23.46 -11.06
CA LYS A 237 -6.93 -22.01 -11.01
C LYS A 237 -7.81 -21.61 -12.19
N ASP A 238 -8.93 -20.94 -11.90
CA ASP A 238 -9.88 -20.46 -12.91
C ASP A 238 -10.37 -21.57 -13.86
N GLY A 239 -10.51 -22.79 -13.33
CA GLY A 239 -10.90 -23.98 -14.08
C GLY A 239 -9.77 -24.66 -14.88
N LEU A 240 -8.57 -24.09 -14.90
CA LEU A 240 -7.39 -24.68 -15.54
C LEU A 240 -6.58 -25.50 -14.54
N LEU A 241 -6.21 -26.72 -14.91
CA LEU A 241 -5.33 -27.57 -14.10
C LEU A 241 -3.92 -26.94 -14.04
N LEU A 242 -3.46 -26.62 -12.84
CA LEU A 242 -2.11 -26.12 -12.59
C LEU A 242 -1.10 -27.26 -12.49
N GLN A 243 -1.43 -28.29 -11.72
CA GLN A 243 -0.53 -29.41 -11.47
C GLN A 243 -1.31 -30.65 -10.97
N ASN A 244 -0.87 -31.83 -11.40
CA ASN A 244 -1.25 -33.12 -10.81
C ASN A 244 -0.09 -33.56 -9.92
N GLN A 245 -0.34 -33.67 -8.61
CA GLN A 245 0.69 -34.04 -7.64
C GLN A 245 0.31 -35.35 -6.95
N THR A 246 1.13 -36.38 -7.18
CA THR A 246 0.92 -37.75 -6.69
C THR A 246 1.24 -37.96 -5.21
N THR A 247 1.62 -36.92 -4.47
CA THR A 247 1.91 -37.04 -3.04
C THR A 247 1.65 -35.70 -2.37
N GLY A 248 0.73 -35.69 -1.41
CA GLY A 248 0.44 -34.53 -0.58
C GLY A 248 1.48 -34.35 0.51
N ASP A 249 2.49 -33.53 0.25
CA ASP A 249 3.19 -32.73 1.26
C ASP A 249 3.73 -31.43 0.67
#